data_AF-A0A2V5TKR9-F1
#
_entry.id   AF-A0A2V5TKR9-F1
#
_cell.length_a   1.000
_cell.length_b   1.000
_cell.length_c   1.000
_cell.angle_alpha   90.00
_cell.angle_beta   90.00
_cell.angle_gamma   90.00
#
_symmetry.space_group_name_H-M   'P 1'
#
loop_
_entity.id
_entity.type
_entity.pdbx_description
1 polymer ?
#
loop_
_entity_poly.entity_id
_entity_poly.type
_entity_poly.pdbx_seq_one_letter_code
_entity_poly.pdbx_strand_id
1 'polypeptide(L)'
;MPKAADRHLFRYLPTFESFRCPADQGQKFPEGSGCSGPFKPSNYEAIGCSYRFNAYLWDNNTRQIPADADFNLAGKKESWAPNPSLFIMVHEPPAFVYGDGGSKFFFHWHYTRGATTLTLSQLKQDNQKFFSAILFVDGHAAKHDFTKSIKDDPMHPLEPTANWIWYKPKN
;
A
#
# COMPACT_ATOMS: atom_id res chain seq x y z
N MET A 1 6.51 -12.79 0.59
CA MET A 1 7.45 -12.19 1.57
C MET A 1 7.69 -13.25 2.66
N PRO A 2 8.94 -13.54 3.05
CA PRO A 2 9.20 -14.47 4.17
C PRO A 2 8.71 -13.89 5.50
N LYS A 3 8.31 -14.74 6.45
CA LYS A 3 7.86 -14.29 7.78
C LYS A 3 9.01 -13.63 8.52
N ALA A 4 8.72 -12.74 9.47
CA ALA A 4 9.74 -12.05 10.25
C ALA A 4 10.67 -13.04 10.99
N ALA A 5 10.08 -14.10 11.59
CA ALA A 5 10.81 -15.14 12.32
C ALA A 5 11.76 -15.97 11.45
N ASP A 6 11.56 -16.00 10.13
CA ASP A 6 12.39 -16.78 9.20
C ASP A 6 13.63 -15.99 8.73
N ARG A 7 13.77 -14.72 9.11
CA ARG A 7 14.94 -13.90 8.76
C ARG A 7 16.11 -14.28 9.67
N HIS A 8 17.22 -14.73 9.09
CA HIS A 8 18.40 -15.25 9.83
C HIS A 8 18.94 -14.32 10.93
N LEU A 9 18.79 -13.01 10.77
CA LEU A 9 19.28 -12.01 11.72
C LEU A 9 18.22 -11.52 12.73
N PHE A 10 16.97 -11.98 12.63
CA PHE A 10 15.85 -11.47 13.46
C PHE A 10 16.09 -11.64 14.97
N ARG A 11 16.79 -12.70 15.37
CA ARG A 11 17.11 -12.96 16.79
C ARG A 11 18.19 -12.04 17.37
N TYR A 12 18.97 -11.36 16.51
CA TYR A 12 20.17 -10.63 16.92
C TYR A 12 20.04 -9.11 16.78
N LEU A 13 19.08 -8.65 15.98
CA LEU A 13 18.79 -7.22 15.85
C LEU A 13 17.62 -6.87 16.80
N PRO A 14 17.73 -5.80 17.61
CA PRO A 14 16.57 -5.31 18.34
C PRO A 14 15.46 -4.98 17.33
N THR A 15 14.21 -5.23 17.70
CA THR A 15 13.07 -5.02 16.83
C THR A 15 13.02 -3.53 16.44
N PHE A 16 13.36 -3.22 15.19
CA PHE A 16 13.47 -1.85 14.73
C PHE A 16 12.07 -1.27 14.53
N GLU A 17 11.57 -0.57 15.56
CA GLU A 17 10.19 -0.05 15.56
C GLU A 17 9.94 1.07 14.54
N SER A 18 10.97 1.62 13.90
CA SER A 18 10.83 2.66 12.87
C SER A 18 9.97 2.24 11.69
N PHE A 19 9.84 0.92 11.44
CA PHE A 19 8.98 0.38 10.38
C PHE A 19 7.65 -0.17 10.91
N ARG A 20 7.30 0.13 12.15
CA ARG A 20 6.04 -0.24 12.79
C ARG A 20 5.09 0.94 12.79
N CYS A 21 3.93 0.78 12.16
CA CYS A 21 2.79 1.66 12.41
C CYS A 21 2.07 1.16 13.67
N PRO A 22 1.85 2.01 14.70
CA PRO A 22 1.09 1.60 15.89
C PRO A 22 -0.37 1.21 15.61
N ALA A 23 -0.93 1.72 14.52
CA ALA A 23 -2.29 1.39 14.08
C ALA A 23 -2.34 0.16 13.16
N ASP A 24 -1.21 -0.48 12.85
CA ASP A 24 -1.13 -1.63 11.96
C ASP A 24 -2.06 -2.76 12.42
N GLN A 25 -3.16 -2.95 11.67
CA GLN A 25 -4.10 -4.04 11.88
C GLN A 25 -3.78 -5.24 11.00
N GLY A 26 -2.72 -5.20 10.19
CA GLY A 26 -2.34 -6.26 9.27
C GLY A 26 -3.27 -6.40 8.06
N GLN A 27 -2.99 -7.38 7.20
CA GLN A 27 -3.72 -7.67 5.97
C GLN A 27 -4.19 -9.13 5.95
N LYS A 28 -5.50 -9.38 5.81
CA LYS A 28 -6.05 -10.73 5.68
C LYS A 28 -6.47 -11.00 4.23
N PHE A 29 -5.52 -11.38 3.38
CA PHE A 29 -5.86 -11.90 2.06
C PHE A 29 -6.61 -13.24 2.17
N PRO A 30 -7.51 -13.57 1.25
CA PRO A 30 -8.23 -14.84 1.26
C PRO A 30 -7.28 -16.01 1.02
N GLU A 31 -7.67 -17.20 1.48
CA GLU A 31 -6.92 -18.42 1.23
C GLU A 31 -6.82 -18.71 -0.27
N GLY A 32 -5.63 -19.10 -0.74
CA GLY A 32 -5.35 -19.30 -2.16
C GLY A 32 -5.00 -18.02 -2.93
N SER A 33 -4.99 -16.85 -2.29
CA SER A 33 -4.43 -15.63 -2.89
C SER A 33 -2.94 -15.80 -3.23
N GLY A 34 -2.49 -15.18 -4.34
CA GLY A 34 -1.07 -15.13 -4.70
C GLY A 34 -0.23 -14.39 -3.65
N CYS A 35 -0.91 -13.62 -2.79
CA CYS A 35 -0.37 -13.00 -1.60
C CYS A 35 -0.29 -14.05 -0.48
N SER A 36 0.86 -14.70 -0.30
CA SER A 36 1.09 -15.67 0.79
C SER A 36 0.93 -15.04 2.20
N GLY A 37 -0.32 -14.91 2.67
CA GLY A 37 -0.76 -14.41 3.97
C GLY A 37 -2.02 -15.17 4.44
N PRO A 38 -2.39 -15.05 5.74
CA PRO A 38 -2.67 -13.75 6.34
C PRO A 38 -1.47 -13.10 7.03
N PHE A 39 -1.33 -11.79 6.85
CA PHE A 39 -0.35 -10.93 7.54
C PHE A 39 -1.02 -10.30 8.76
N LYS A 40 -1.42 -11.14 9.72
CA LYS A 40 -2.11 -10.78 10.96
C LYS A 40 -1.30 -11.30 12.17
N PRO A 41 -1.46 -10.70 13.38
CA PRO A 41 -2.40 -9.63 13.73
C PRO A 41 -1.95 -8.24 13.25
N SER A 42 -0.68 -8.05 12.89
CA SER A 42 -0.14 -6.87 12.22
C SER A 42 0.82 -7.28 11.10
N ASN A 43 1.00 -6.41 10.09
CA ASN A 43 2.02 -6.63 9.07
C ASN A 43 3.42 -6.59 9.70
N TYR A 44 3.66 -5.69 10.67
CA TYR A 44 4.94 -5.63 11.37
C TYR A 44 5.30 -6.93 12.08
N GLU A 45 4.37 -7.57 12.78
CA GLU A 45 4.65 -8.84 13.44
C GLU A 45 4.79 -9.98 12.42
N ALA A 46 3.94 -10.03 11.40
CA ALA A 46 3.94 -11.11 10.43
C ALA A 46 5.17 -11.07 9.49
N ILE A 47 5.52 -9.89 8.99
CA ILE A 47 6.53 -9.68 7.94
C ILE A 47 7.54 -8.57 8.28
N GLY A 48 7.60 -8.09 9.52
CA GLY A 48 8.65 -7.18 10.00
C GLY A 48 8.58 -5.76 9.46
N CYS A 49 7.48 -5.36 8.80
CA CYS A 49 7.29 -4.00 8.27
C CYS A 49 5.80 -3.70 8.04
N SER A 50 5.32 -2.58 8.56
CA SER A 50 3.96 -2.06 8.31
C SER A 50 3.84 -1.36 6.95
N TYR A 51 4.97 -0.96 6.36
CA TYR A 51 5.00 -0.13 5.17
C TYR A 51 5.37 -0.93 3.91
N ARG A 52 4.95 -0.43 2.75
CA ARG A 52 5.24 -1.01 1.44
C ARG A 52 5.96 0.02 0.58
N PHE A 53 7.04 -0.43 -0.07
CA PHE A 53 7.70 0.34 -1.11
C PHE A 53 6.90 0.27 -2.41
N ASN A 54 6.75 1.40 -3.09
CA ASN A 54 5.92 1.55 -4.30
C ASN A 54 6.64 1.01 -5.56
N ALA A 55 6.85 -0.30 -5.59
CA ALA A 55 7.54 -1.03 -6.64
C ALA A 55 6.62 -1.70 -7.67
N TYR A 56 5.35 -1.91 -7.37
CA TYR A 56 4.44 -2.64 -8.25
C TYR A 56 3.03 -2.07 -8.12
N LEU A 57 2.26 -2.08 -9.21
CA LEU A 57 0.91 -1.50 -9.23
C LEU A 57 -0.21 -2.50 -8.90
N TRP A 58 0.10 -3.77 -8.60
CA TRP A 58 -0.84 -4.79 -8.09
C TRP A 58 -2.14 -4.93 -8.91
N ASP A 59 -2.00 -5.18 -10.21
CA ASP A 59 -3.12 -5.35 -11.14
C ASP A 59 -4.13 -4.18 -11.12
N ASN A 60 -3.71 -2.98 -10.71
CA ASN A 60 -4.55 -1.81 -10.83
C ASN A 60 -4.55 -1.29 -12.27
N ASN A 61 -5.75 -1.03 -12.78
CA ASN A 61 -5.89 -0.33 -14.03
C ASN A 61 -5.59 1.15 -13.81
N THR A 62 -5.00 1.76 -14.83
CA THR A 62 -4.71 3.18 -14.88
C THR A 62 -5.24 3.73 -16.20
N ARG A 63 -5.79 4.95 -16.18
CA ARG A 63 -6.32 5.62 -17.37
C ARG A 63 -5.19 6.02 -18.30
N GLN A 64 -4.06 6.41 -17.73
CA GLN A 64 -2.82 6.63 -18.47
C GLN A 64 -1.93 5.41 -18.36
N ILE A 65 -1.29 5.01 -19.46
CA ILE A 65 -0.38 3.87 -19.49
C ILE A 65 0.81 4.18 -18.58
N PRO A 66 1.17 3.34 -17.60
CA PRO A 66 2.34 3.56 -16.76
C PRO A 66 3.63 3.40 -17.59
N ALA A 67 4.64 4.23 -17.30
CA ALA A 67 5.95 4.12 -17.91
C ALA A 67 6.63 2.78 -17.55
N ASP A 68 6.34 2.24 -16.37
CA ASP A 68 6.77 0.91 -15.92
C ASP A 68 5.78 0.40 -14.84
N ALA A 69 4.87 -0.49 -15.22
CA ALA A 69 3.87 -1.05 -14.30
C ALA A 69 4.43 -2.19 -13.42
N ASP A 70 5.49 -2.85 -13.89
CA ASP A 70 6.05 -4.06 -13.27
C ASP A 70 7.05 -3.73 -12.16
N PHE A 71 7.80 -2.63 -12.33
CA PHE A 71 8.84 -2.24 -11.39
C PHE A 71 8.66 -0.84 -10.81
N ASN A 72 7.85 0.04 -11.41
CA ASN A 72 7.63 1.42 -10.94
C ASN A 72 8.93 2.07 -10.41
N LEU A 73 9.07 2.33 -9.10
CA LEU A 73 10.30 2.89 -8.49
C LEU A 73 11.46 1.89 -8.31
N ALA A 74 11.21 0.58 -8.29
CA ALA A 74 12.23 -0.43 -8.07
C ALA A 74 13.31 -0.39 -9.17
N GLY A 75 14.58 -0.34 -8.73
CA GLY A 75 15.74 -0.31 -9.61
C GLY A 75 15.89 0.99 -10.41
N LYS A 76 15.09 2.03 -10.12
CA LYS A 76 15.19 3.33 -10.80
C LYS A 76 16.09 4.28 -10.02
N LYS A 77 16.66 5.25 -10.74
CA LYS A 77 17.32 6.41 -10.14
C LYS A 77 16.28 7.36 -9.56
N GLU A 78 16.63 8.14 -8.55
CA GLU A 78 15.77 9.17 -7.96
C GLU A 78 15.21 10.14 -9.02
N SER A 79 16.04 10.49 -10.01
CA SER A 79 15.65 11.36 -11.14
C SER A 79 14.58 10.76 -12.07
N TRP A 80 14.18 9.50 -11.88
CA TRP A 80 13.13 8.88 -12.69
C TRP A 80 11.74 9.40 -12.29
N ALA A 81 11.52 9.63 -10.99
CA ALA A 81 10.24 10.06 -10.43
C ALA A 81 9.94 11.52 -10.78
N PRO A 82 8.85 11.82 -11.51
CA PRO A 82 8.42 13.21 -11.71
C PRO A 82 7.92 13.79 -10.39
N ASN A 83 8.16 15.09 -10.17
CA ASN A 83 7.71 15.82 -8.98
C ASN A 83 7.94 15.03 -7.69
N PRO A 84 9.20 14.83 -7.24
CA PRO A 84 9.53 13.97 -6.10
C PRO A 84 8.74 14.25 -4.81
N SER A 85 8.30 15.50 -4.61
CA SER A 85 7.44 15.93 -3.48
C SER A 85 5.98 15.50 -3.61
N LEU A 86 5.58 14.86 -4.70
CA LEU A 86 4.24 14.28 -4.88
C LEU A 86 4.31 12.78 -5.16
N PHE A 87 5.47 12.26 -5.57
CA PHE A 87 5.61 10.85 -5.90
C PHE A 87 5.72 9.98 -4.65
N ILE A 88 4.75 9.08 -4.47
CA ILE A 88 4.70 8.18 -3.31
C ILE A 88 5.84 7.16 -3.42
N MET A 89 6.75 7.16 -2.43
CA MET A 89 7.84 6.19 -2.33
C MET A 89 7.43 5.00 -1.45
N VAL A 90 6.88 5.28 -0.28
CA VAL A 90 6.46 4.28 0.70
C VAL A 90 5.08 4.63 1.23
N HIS A 91 4.23 3.62 1.41
CA HIS A 91 2.86 3.80 1.89
C HIS A 91 2.43 2.67 2.82
N GLU A 92 1.43 2.95 3.66
CA GLU A 92 0.72 1.89 4.38
C GLU A 92 -0.34 1.23 3.46
N PRO A 93 -0.73 -0.03 3.72
CA PRO A 93 -1.79 -0.71 2.97
C PRO A 93 -3.13 0.02 2.84
N PRO A 94 -3.62 0.78 3.84
CA PRO A 94 -4.87 1.53 3.67
C PRO A 94 -4.86 2.59 2.56
N ALA A 95 -3.69 3.05 2.09
CA ALA A 95 -3.63 4.00 0.98
C ALA A 95 -3.92 3.38 -0.39
N PHE A 96 -3.90 2.05 -0.50
CA PHE A 96 -3.74 1.36 -1.77
C PHE A 96 -4.78 0.27 -1.99
N VAL A 97 -5.03 -0.04 -3.26
CA VAL A 97 -5.92 -1.14 -3.65
C VAL A 97 -5.07 -2.32 -4.09
N TYR A 98 -5.26 -3.47 -3.46
CA TYR A 98 -4.47 -4.66 -3.79
C TYR A 98 -5.27 -5.56 -4.72
N GLY A 99 -4.82 -5.70 -5.96
CA GLY A 99 -5.33 -6.68 -6.91
C GLY A 99 -4.68 -8.04 -6.75
N ASP A 100 -5.48 -9.09 -6.90
CA ASP A 100 -5.01 -10.47 -7.01
C ASP A 100 -6.05 -11.31 -7.78
N GLY A 101 -5.66 -11.83 -8.95
CA GLY A 101 -6.51 -12.71 -9.75
C GLY A 101 -7.87 -12.10 -10.14
N GLY A 102 -7.92 -10.78 -10.36
CA GLY A 102 -9.16 -10.03 -10.66
C GLY A 102 -9.98 -9.62 -9.43
N SER A 103 -9.60 -10.05 -8.23
CA SER A 103 -10.19 -9.58 -6.98
C SER A 103 -9.49 -8.30 -6.49
N LYS A 104 -10.22 -7.46 -5.75
CA LYS A 104 -9.69 -6.24 -5.13
C LYS A 104 -9.87 -6.29 -3.61
N PHE A 105 -8.80 -5.97 -2.89
CA PHE A 105 -8.76 -5.95 -1.43
C PHE A 105 -8.37 -4.57 -0.91
N PHE A 106 -9.07 -4.17 0.15
CA PHE A 106 -8.91 -2.88 0.82
C PHE A 106 -8.70 -3.11 2.31
N PHE A 107 -7.90 -2.26 2.94
CA PHE A 107 -7.52 -2.44 4.33
C PHE A 107 -7.79 -1.18 5.14
N HIS A 108 -8.32 -1.34 6.35
CA HIS A 108 -8.44 -0.25 7.32
C HIS A 108 -7.56 -0.56 8.53
N TRP A 109 -6.70 0.40 8.87
CA TRP A 109 -5.82 0.32 10.04
C TRP A 109 -6.13 1.43 11.05
N HIS A 110 -6.30 2.66 10.55
CA HIS A 110 -6.54 3.84 11.38
C HIS A 110 -8.03 4.05 11.66
N TYR A 111 -8.36 4.34 12.93
CA TYR A 111 -9.73 4.65 13.39
C TYR A 111 -10.79 3.60 13.03
N THR A 112 -10.38 2.34 12.89
CA THR A 112 -11.24 1.22 12.49
C THR A 112 -12.37 0.98 13.48
N ARG A 113 -13.58 0.73 12.98
CA ARG A 113 -14.77 0.41 13.79
C ARG A 113 -15.48 -0.86 13.31
N GLY A 114 -14.70 -1.87 12.90
CA GLY A 114 -15.25 -3.12 12.38
C GLY A 114 -14.24 -3.89 11.54
N ALA A 115 -14.70 -4.37 10.37
CA ALA A 115 -13.86 -5.12 9.45
C ALA A 115 -12.65 -4.28 9.00
N THR A 116 -11.47 -4.88 9.09
CA THR A 116 -10.17 -4.28 8.72
C THR A 116 -9.69 -4.74 7.35
N THR A 117 -10.43 -5.66 6.71
CA THR A 117 -10.19 -6.12 5.35
C THR A 117 -11.53 -6.19 4.63
N LEU A 118 -11.59 -5.61 3.44
CA LEU A 118 -12.78 -5.52 2.63
C LEU A 118 -12.51 -6.07 1.22
N THR A 119 -13.55 -6.62 0.61
CA THR A 119 -13.63 -6.87 -0.83
C THR A 119 -14.33 -5.71 -1.54
N LEU A 120 -14.33 -5.72 -2.87
CA LEU A 120 -15.03 -4.70 -3.68
C LEU A 120 -16.53 -4.61 -3.38
N SER A 121 -17.20 -5.75 -3.08
CA SER A 121 -18.63 -5.74 -2.74
C SER A 121 -18.89 -5.08 -1.38
N GLN A 122 -17.99 -5.27 -0.42
CA GLN A 122 -18.07 -4.67 0.91
C GLN A 122 -17.72 -3.18 0.89
N LEU A 123 -16.81 -2.75 0.00
CA LEU A 123 -16.39 -1.35 -0.11
C LEU A 123 -17.56 -0.38 -0.30
N LYS A 124 -18.59 -0.78 -1.07
CA LYS A 124 -19.78 0.06 -1.34
C LYS A 124 -20.60 0.38 -0.10
N GLN A 125 -20.56 -0.49 0.91
CA GLN A 125 -21.30 -0.35 2.16
C GLN A 125 -20.42 0.17 3.31
N ASP A 126 -19.11 0.22 3.08
CA ASP A 126 -18.17 0.71 4.07
C ASP A 126 -18.26 2.23 4.17
N ASN A 127 -18.34 2.74 5.41
CA ASN A 127 -18.36 4.17 5.73
C ASN A 127 -17.05 4.64 6.39
N GLN A 128 -16.06 3.75 6.50
CA GLN A 128 -14.77 4.07 7.12
C GLN A 128 -13.88 4.87 6.16
N LYS A 129 -12.87 5.51 6.74
CA LYS A 129 -11.88 6.29 5.99
C LYS A 129 -10.60 5.51 5.73
N PHE A 130 -9.93 5.83 4.64
CA PHE A 130 -8.67 5.24 4.21
C PHE A 130 -7.53 6.21 4.50
N PHE A 131 -7.32 6.49 5.78
CA PHE A 131 -6.17 7.29 6.21
C PHE A 131 -4.88 6.47 6.12
N SER A 132 -3.81 7.11 5.70
CA SER A 132 -2.50 6.48 5.64
C SER A 132 -1.38 7.50 5.79
N ALA A 133 -0.30 7.07 6.43
CA ALA A 133 1.00 7.76 6.41
C ALA A 133 1.75 7.40 5.12
N ILE A 134 2.30 8.41 4.47
CA ILE A 134 2.99 8.34 3.19
C ILE A 134 4.36 8.99 3.33
N LEU A 135 5.36 8.38 2.71
CA LEU A 135 6.69 8.96 2.51
C LEU A 135 6.88 9.18 1.00
N PHE A 136 7.25 10.41 0.64
CA PHE A 136 7.48 10.81 -0.74
C PHE A 136 8.95 10.66 -1.14
N VAL A 137 9.25 10.72 -2.43
CA VAL A 137 10.60 10.50 -2.97
C VAL A 137 11.60 11.56 -2.51
N ASP A 138 11.16 12.80 -2.25
CA ASP A 138 12.02 13.84 -1.67
C ASP A 138 12.29 13.67 -0.15
N GLY A 139 11.72 12.62 0.47
CA GLY A 139 11.96 12.25 1.85
C GLY A 139 11.02 12.87 2.88
N HIS A 140 10.08 13.74 2.50
CA HIS A 140 9.07 14.23 3.44
C HIS A 140 7.95 13.20 3.64
N ALA A 141 7.33 13.23 4.82
CA ALA A 141 6.20 12.38 5.14
C ALA A 141 4.93 13.21 5.37
N ALA A 142 3.79 12.68 4.98
CA ALA A 142 2.49 13.29 5.24
C ALA A 142 1.41 12.23 5.51
N LYS A 143 0.31 12.68 6.11
CA LYS A 143 -0.89 11.86 6.30
C LYS A 143 -1.96 12.31 5.31
N HIS A 144 -2.51 11.38 4.55
CA HIS A 144 -3.56 11.65 3.57
C HIS A 144 -4.82 10.81 3.80
N ASP A 145 -5.96 11.33 3.33
CA ASP A 145 -7.24 10.62 3.25
C ASP A 145 -7.45 10.12 1.82
N PHE A 146 -7.26 8.82 1.60
CA PHE A 146 -7.40 8.17 0.29
C PHE A 146 -8.85 7.74 0.01
N THR A 147 -9.81 8.09 0.87
CA THR A 147 -11.19 7.60 0.71
C THR A 147 -11.79 7.97 -0.62
N LYS A 148 -11.57 9.21 -1.08
CA LYS A 148 -12.13 9.66 -2.37
C LYS A 148 -11.53 8.88 -3.54
N SER A 149 -10.20 8.74 -3.61
CA SER A 149 -9.55 8.02 -4.71
C SER A 149 -9.92 6.54 -4.74
N ILE A 150 -10.11 5.91 -3.56
CA ILE A 150 -10.47 4.50 -3.46
C ILE A 150 -11.97 4.26 -3.74
N LYS A 151 -12.86 5.12 -3.24
CA LYS A 151 -14.32 4.88 -3.31
C LYS A 151 -14.98 5.45 -4.56
N ASP A 152 -14.51 6.58 -5.10
CA ASP A 152 -15.17 7.21 -6.25
C ASP A 152 -14.89 6.46 -7.56
N ASP A 153 -13.65 5.96 -7.74
CA ASP A 153 -13.25 5.15 -8.89
C ASP A 153 -12.35 3.99 -8.46
N PRO A 154 -12.92 2.93 -7.85
CA PRO A 154 -12.14 1.77 -7.39
C PRO A 154 -11.46 1.00 -8.53
N MET A 155 -11.80 1.30 -9.80
CA MET A 155 -11.17 0.69 -10.97
C MET A 155 -9.88 1.43 -11.38
N HIS A 156 -9.80 2.74 -11.13
CA HIS A 156 -8.63 3.58 -11.40
C HIS A 156 -8.21 4.40 -10.16
N PRO A 157 -7.88 3.76 -9.03
CA PRO A 157 -7.62 4.45 -7.77
C PRO A 157 -6.27 5.17 -7.74
N LEU A 158 -5.42 4.94 -8.76
CA LEU A 158 -4.02 5.37 -8.77
C LEU A 158 -3.77 6.62 -9.62
N GLU A 159 -4.81 7.24 -10.16
CA GLU A 159 -4.65 8.43 -11.01
C GLU A 159 -3.90 9.56 -10.28
N PRO A 160 -2.95 10.23 -10.95
CA PRO A 160 -2.27 11.39 -10.39
C PRO A 160 -3.25 12.45 -9.90
N THR A 161 -2.98 13.02 -8.73
CA THR A 161 -3.75 14.12 -8.16
C THR A 161 -2.83 15.32 -7.89
N ALA A 162 -3.40 16.44 -7.47
CA ALA A 162 -2.62 17.59 -7.01
C ALA A 162 -1.81 17.30 -5.73
N ASN A 163 -2.14 16.23 -5.00
CA ASN A 163 -1.56 15.92 -3.69
C ASN A 163 -0.59 14.73 -3.72
N TRP A 164 -0.72 13.82 -4.69
CA TRP A 164 0.12 12.64 -4.80
C TRP A 164 0.11 12.00 -6.19
N ILE A 165 1.16 11.22 -6.46
CA ILE A 165 1.38 10.46 -7.69
C ILE A 165 1.79 9.03 -7.29
N TRP A 166 1.11 8.03 -7.84
CA TRP A 166 1.43 6.61 -7.64
C TRP A 166 2.39 6.05 -8.69
N TYR A 167 2.26 6.52 -9.93
CA TYR A 167 3.03 6.03 -11.07
C TYR A 167 3.36 7.16 -12.03
N LYS A 168 4.43 6.99 -12.79
CA LYS A 168 4.80 7.91 -13.89
C LYS A 168 4.03 7.50 -15.15
N PRO A 169 3.22 8.37 -15.76
CA PRO A 169 2.63 8.08 -17.07
C PRO A 169 3.70 7.93 -18.16
N LYS A 170 3.44 7.06 -19.14
CA LYS A 170 4.21 6.97 -20.37
C LYS A 170 3.84 8.17 -21.24
N ASN A 171 4.84 8.98 -21.58
CA ASN A 171 4.68 10.12 -22.49
C ASN A 171 4.04 9.70 -23.82
#